data_AF-A0A7S4FKP9-F1
#
_entry.id   AF-A0A7S4FKP9-F1
#
_cell.length_a   1.000
_cell.length_b   1.000
_cell.length_c   1.000
_cell.angle_alpha   90.00
_cell.angle_beta   90.00
_cell.angle_gamma   90.00
#
_symmetry.space_group_name_H-M   'P 1'
#
loop_
_entity.id
_entity.type
_entity.pdbx_description
1 polymer ?
#
loop_
_entity_poly.entity_id
_entity_poly.type
_entity_poly.pdbx_seq_one_letter_code
_entity_poly.pdbx_strand_id
1 'polypeptide(L)'
;QERLVALTQQLDDCSRAGDQVKNVEYELGRWKEKVATKDNEIEEALRLTEQWKKQVTAKQTELERTVSELTELKRSSEQDVQRLLELQESNKTLTESVQKLESDGAQQRRQLLENEDRLQEYAEKLSSQNGLLSDRHLQIETLEQNLTQVRTLHQKTEESITILTVELEHNKAQMAMLETERDSLRSSTNTKEEQERELAWLRTVVEANKQELERLQPLEQTAREQSVKLSTLEAAHAQQKEGLETWQRQALAAEQREKQQSSELQDTAQKLASAQGLLETKEA
;
A
#
# COMPACT_ATOMS: atom_id res chain seq x y z
N GLN A 1 59.64 -132.56 -75.72
CA GLN A 1 60.15 -131.84 -74.53
C GLN A 1 59.79 -130.36 -74.57
N GLU A 2 60.07 -129.62 -75.66
CA GLU A 2 59.77 -128.18 -75.78
C GLU A 2 58.31 -127.79 -75.52
N ARG A 3 57.35 -128.61 -75.99
CA ARG A 3 55.91 -128.37 -75.80
C ARG A 3 55.43 -128.50 -74.35
N LEU A 4 56.10 -129.34 -73.54
CA LEU A 4 55.83 -129.48 -72.11
C LEU A 4 56.36 -128.27 -71.34
N VAL A 5 57.54 -127.77 -71.70
CA VAL A 5 58.12 -126.53 -71.12
C VAL A 5 57.22 -125.33 -71.40
N ALA A 6 56.67 -125.21 -72.62
CA ALA A 6 55.73 -124.14 -72.96
C ALA A 6 54.41 -124.22 -72.17
N LEU A 7 53.87 -125.42 -71.95
CA LEU A 7 52.65 -125.62 -71.15
C LEU A 7 52.89 -125.35 -69.65
N THR A 8 54.05 -125.74 -69.11
CA THR A 8 54.44 -125.41 -67.73
C THR A 8 54.62 -123.90 -67.55
N GLN A 9 55.26 -123.22 -68.52
CA GLN A 9 55.39 -121.76 -68.51
C GLN A 9 54.02 -121.07 -68.56
N GLN A 10 53.10 -121.55 -69.41
CA GLN A 10 51.72 -121.04 -69.47
C GLN A 10 50.94 -121.28 -68.18
N LEU A 11 51.15 -122.42 -67.51
CA LEU A 11 50.53 -122.71 -66.22
C LEU A 11 51.07 -121.78 -65.12
N ASP A 12 52.37 -121.53 -65.11
CA ASP A 12 53.01 -120.58 -64.19
C ASP A 12 52.55 -119.14 -64.45
N ASP A 13 52.41 -118.74 -65.72
CA ASP A 13 51.88 -117.43 -66.10
C ASP A 13 50.40 -117.29 -65.73
N CYS A 14 49.59 -118.34 -65.91
CA CYS A 14 48.19 -118.38 -65.44
C CYS A 14 48.10 -118.33 -63.90
N SER A 15 49.03 -118.99 -63.18
CA SER A 15 49.08 -118.92 -61.71
C SER A 15 49.45 -117.51 -61.25
N ARG A 16 50.45 -116.87 -61.87
CA ARG A 16 50.82 -115.48 -61.59
C ARG A 16 49.70 -114.49 -61.90
N ALA A 17 48.98 -114.70 -63.00
CA ALA A 17 47.79 -113.91 -63.32
C ALA A 17 46.68 -114.11 -62.28
N GLY A 18 46.47 -115.35 -61.81
CA GLY A 18 45.54 -115.66 -60.72
C GLY A 18 45.89 -114.94 -59.40
N ASP A 19 47.17 -114.89 -59.05
CA ASP A 19 47.64 -114.15 -57.86
C ASP A 19 47.53 -112.62 -58.04
N GLN A 20 47.74 -112.10 -59.25
CA GLN A 20 47.50 -110.70 -59.57
C GLN A 20 46.02 -110.32 -59.45
N VAL A 21 45.10 -111.18 -59.93
CA VAL A 21 43.65 -110.95 -59.78
C VAL A 21 43.27 -110.90 -58.29
N LYS A 22 43.76 -111.84 -57.46
CA LYS A 22 43.52 -111.81 -56.01
C LYS A 22 44.05 -110.54 -55.34
N ASN A 23 45.22 -110.05 -55.76
CA ASN A 23 45.78 -108.80 -55.24
C ASN A 23 44.94 -107.58 -55.63
N VAL A 24 44.45 -107.54 -56.87
CA VAL A 24 43.53 -106.50 -57.35
C VAL A 24 42.20 -106.56 -56.59
N GLU A 25 41.64 -107.75 -56.35
CA GLU A 25 40.42 -107.93 -55.56
C GLU A 25 40.60 -107.47 -54.10
N TYR A 26 41.75 -107.77 -53.49
CA TYR A 26 42.10 -107.30 -52.15
C TYR A 26 42.21 -105.77 -52.08
N GLU A 27 42.96 -105.15 -52.99
CA GLU A 27 43.08 -103.69 -53.03
C GLU A 27 41.72 -103.03 -53.36
N LEU A 28 40.91 -103.63 -54.24
CA LEU A 28 39.56 -103.14 -54.54
C LEU A 28 38.64 -103.23 -53.32
N GLY A 29 38.75 -104.29 -52.52
CA GLY A 29 38.08 -104.40 -51.22
C GLY A 29 38.50 -103.30 -50.25
N ARG A 30 39.81 -103.06 -50.12
CA ARG A 30 40.36 -101.98 -49.30
C ARG A 30 39.92 -100.59 -49.77
N TRP A 31 39.88 -100.34 -51.08
CA TRP A 31 39.41 -99.08 -51.65
C TRP A 31 37.91 -98.88 -51.40
N LYS A 32 37.08 -99.92 -51.52
CA LYS A 32 35.66 -99.85 -51.18
C LYS A 32 35.43 -99.49 -49.71
N GLU A 33 36.19 -100.09 -48.80
CA GLU A 33 36.12 -99.76 -47.37
C GLU A 33 36.55 -98.31 -47.09
N LYS A 34 37.64 -97.85 -47.74
CA LYS A 34 38.07 -96.45 -47.64
C LYS A 34 37.03 -95.46 -48.17
N VAL A 35 36.42 -95.76 -49.31
CA VAL A 35 35.35 -94.92 -49.89
C VAL A 35 34.16 -94.87 -48.95
N ALA A 36 33.67 -96.02 -48.46
CA ALA A 36 32.57 -96.06 -47.49
C ALA A 36 32.89 -95.28 -46.19
N THR A 37 34.13 -95.36 -45.70
CA THR A 37 34.56 -94.58 -44.54
C THR A 37 34.54 -93.08 -44.83
N LYS A 38 35.04 -92.65 -46.00
CA LYS A 38 35.02 -91.24 -46.40
C LYS A 38 33.61 -90.72 -46.67
N ASP A 39 32.72 -91.53 -47.23
CA ASP A 39 31.32 -91.17 -47.43
C ASP A 39 30.65 -90.92 -46.07
N ASN A 40 30.88 -91.78 -45.06
CA ASN A 40 30.38 -91.56 -43.71
C ASN A 40 30.95 -90.28 -43.07
N GLU A 41 32.25 -90.01 -43.22
CA GLU A 41 32.88 -88.77 -42.73
C GLU A 41 32.27 -87.53 -43.40
N ILE A 42 31.98 -87.59 -44.71
CA ILE A 42 31.35 -86.50 -45.47
C ILE A 42 29.92 -86.29 -44.99
N GLU A 43 29.13 -87.35 -44.81
CA GLU A 43 27.76 -87.25 -44.28
C GLU A 43 27.74 -86.62 -42.88
N GLU A 44 28.67 -87.00 -42.00
CA GLU A 44 28.78 -86.41 -40.67
C GLU A 44 29.18 -84.92 -40.74
N ALA A 45 30.14 -84.56 -41.60
CA ALA A 45 30.54 -83.17 -41.80
C ALA A 45 29.40 -82.32 -42.37
N LEU A 46 28.60 -82.84 -43.31
CA LEU A 46 27.42 -82.18 -43.84
C LEU A 46 26.35 -81.99 -42.76
N ARG A 47 26.11 -83.01 -41.93
CA ARG A 47 25.16 -82.92 -40.80
C ARG A 47 25.59 -81.84 -39.80
N LEU A 48 26.87 -81.79 -39.44
CA LEU A 48 27.41 -80.76 -38.54
C LEU A 48 27.29 -79.37 -39.18
N THR A 49 27.63 -79.22 -40.46
CA THR A 49 27.51 -77.95 -41.17
C THR A 49 26.08 -77.44 -41.19
N GLU A 50 25.10 -78.32 -41.41
CA GLU A 50 23.69 -77.96 -41.36
C GLU A 50 23.23 -77.57 -39.94
N GLN A 51 23.75 -78.23 -38.89
CA GLN A 51 23.52 -77.83 -37.50
C GLN A 51 24.10 -76.44 -37.20
N TRP A 52 25.35 -76.17 -37.61
CA TRP A 52 25.97 -74.86 -37.46
C TRP A 52 25.21 -73.78 -38.21
N LYS A 53 24.74 -74.06 -39.44
CA LYS A 53 23.91 -73.14 -40.22
C LYS A 53 22.64 -72.76 -39.47
N LYS A 54 21.94 -73.73 -38.89
CA LYS A 54 20.73 -73.49 -38.07
C LYS A 54 21.03 -72.64 -36.83
N GLN A 55 22.14 -72.91 -36.13
CA GLN A 55 22.56 -72.13 -34.97
C GLN A 55 22.92 -70.69 -35.33
N VAL A 56 23.66 -70.49 -36.43
CA VAL A 56 24.02 -69.16 -36.94
C VAL A 56 22.77 -68.38 -37.31
N THR A 57 21.80 -68.99 -38.01
CA THR A 57 20.55 -68.30 -38.32
C THR A 57 19.75 -67.93 -37.07
N ALA A 58 19.69 -68.81 -36.07
CA ALA A 58 18.98 -68.51 -34.82
C ALA A 58 19.65 -67.36 -34.05
N LYS A 59 20.98 -67.35 -33.99
CA LYS A 59 21.75 -66.28 -33.35
C LYS A 59 21.66 -64.96 -34.10
N GLN A 60 21.58 -65.00 -35.43
CA GLN A 60 21.35 -63.82 -36.27
C GLN A 60 19.98 -63.19 -35.98
N THR A 61 18.92 -63.99 -35.91
CA THR A 61 17.58 -63.49 -35.57
C THR A 61 17.52 -62.93 -34.15
N GLU A 62 18.19 -63.57 -33.19
CA GLU A 62 18.30 -63.07 -31.82
C GLU A 62 19.03 -61.72 -31.77
N LEU A 63 20.13 -61.59 -32.52
CA LEU A 63 20.89 -60.34 -32.64
C LEU A 63 20.02 -59.23 -33.26
N GLU A 64 19.33 -59.50 -34.36
CA GLU A 64 18.44 -58.53 -35.02
C GLU A 64 17.31 -58.04 -34.09
N ARG A 65 16.75 -58.94 -33.26
CA ARG A 65 15.77 -58.56 -32.23
C ARG A 65 16.39 -57.63 -31.18
N THR A 66 17.54 -57.99 -30.63
CA THR A 66 18.22 -57.16 -29.61
C THR A 66 18.63 -55.79 -30.14
N VAL A 67 19.08 -55.70 -31.39
CA VAL A 67 19.42 -54.43 -32.05
C VAL A 67 18.16 -53.56 -32.21
N SER A 68 17.03 -54.16 -32.56
CA SER A 68 15.75 -53.45 -32.67
C SER A 68 15.31 -52.88 -31.32
N GLU A 69 15.36 -53.69 -30.27
CA GLU A 69 15.03 -53.27 -28.89
C GLU A 69 15.95 -52.15 -28.39
N LEU A 70 17.26 -52.26 -28.63
CA LEU A 70 18.21 -51.20 -28.28
C LEU A 70 17.95 -49.90 -29.05
N THR A 71 17.51 -49.99 -30.29
CA THR A 71 17.17 -48.81 -31.11
C THR A 71 15.92 -48.12 -30.59
N GLU A 72 14.91 -48.88 -30.17
CA GLU A 72 13.71 -48.34 -29.55
C GLU A 72 14.00 -47.70 -28.19
N LEU A 73 14.79 -48.37 -27.35
CA LEU A 73 15.24 -47.82 -26.06
C LEU A 73 16.04 -46.53 -26.25
N LYS A 74 16.95 -46.49 -27.23
CA LYS A 74 17.71 -45.28 -27.56
C LYS A 74 16.78 -44.13 -27.95
N ARG A 75 15.78 -44.38 -28.81
CA ARG A 75 14.80 -43.37 -29.23
C ARG A 75 13.98 -42.86 -28.04
N SER A 76 13.51 -43.76 -27.16
CA SER A 76 12.79 -43.38 -25.94
C SER A 76 13.66 -42.53 -25.02
N SER A 77 14.91 -42.93 -24.81
CA SER A 77 15.85 -42.18 -23.98
C SER A 77 16.15 -40.79 -24.54
N GLU A 78 16.28 -40.64 -25.86
CA GLU A 78 16.47 -39.34 -26.51
C GLU A 78 15.25 -38.42 -26.31
N GLN A 79 14.04 -38.98 -26.38
CA GLN A 79 12.80 -38.24 -26.10
C GLN A 79 12.70 -37.79 -24.64
N ASP A 80 13.07 -38.67 -23.69
CA ASP A 80 13.07 -38.33 -22.26
C ASP A 80 14.09 -37.23 -21.94
N VAL A 81 15.29 -37.27 -22.53
CA VAL A 81 16.30 -36.21 -22.39
C VAL A 81 15.78 -34.88 -22.93
N GLN A 82 15.13 -34.88 -24.09
CA GLN A 82 14.55 -33.66 -24.66
C GLN A 82 13.48 -33.07 -23.74
N ARG A 83 12.61 -33.92 -23.18
CA ARG A 83 11.56 -33.50 -22.24
C ARG A 83 12.15 -32.92 -20.94
N LEU A 84 13.25 -33.49 -20.44
CA LEU A 84 13.94 -32.97 -19.26
C LEU A 84 14.58 -31.59 -19.52
N LEU A 85 15.12 -31.36 -20.72
CA LEU A 85 15.67 -30.04 -21.10
C LEU A 85 14.57 -28.97 -21.17
N GLU A 86 13.41 -29.29 -21.76
CA GLU A 86 12.25 -28.39 -21.81
C GLU A 86 11.75 -28.04 -20.40
N LEU A 87 11.67 -29.03 -19.50
CA LEU A 87 11.30 -28.80 -18.10
C LEU A 87 12.33 -27.95 -17.36
N GLN A 88 13.62 -28.13 -17.63
CA GLN A 88 14.68 -27.33 -17.03
C GLN A 88 14.58 -25.85 -17.45
N GLU A 89 14.29 -25.58 -18.72
CA GLU A 89 14.12 -24.21 -19.23
C GLU A 89 12.84 -23.54 -18.69
N SER A 90 11.74 -24.31 -18.59
CA SER A 90 10.50 -23.87 -17.94
C SER A 90 10.73 -23.53 -16.45
N ASN A 91 11.42 -24.40 -15.70
CA ASN A 91 11.76 -24.16 -14.30
C ASN A 91 12.64 -22.90 -14.12
N LYS A 92 13.58 -22.65 -15.03
CA LYS A 92 14.38 -21.43 -15.02
C LYS A 92 13.50 -20.18 -15.16
N THR A 93 12.58 -20.20 -16.13
CA THR A 93 11.65 -19.08 -16.38
C THR A 93 10.70 -18.83 -15.21
N LEU A 94 10.20 -19.90 -14.58
CA LEU A 94 9.39 -19.82 -13.37
C LEU A 94 10.18 -19.23 -12.20
N THR A 95 11.44 -19.64 -12.02
CA THR A 95 12.30 -19.11 -10.96
C THR A 95 12.56 -17.61 -11.14
N GLU A 96 12.84 -17.16 -12.37
CA GLU A 96 13.00 -15.74 -12.69
C GLU A 96 11.71 -14.95 -12.44
N SER A 97 10.55 -15.50 -12.78
CA SER A 97 9.24 -14.89 -12.52
C SER A 97 8.96 -14.76 -11.01
N VAL A 98 9.25 -15.80 -10.23
CA VAL A 98 9.09 -15.78 -8.76
C VAL A 98 9.99 -14.71 -8.13
N GLN A 99 11.26 -14.63 -8.52
CA GLN A 99 12.18 -13.61 -8.00
C GLN A 99 11.70 -12.19 -8.30
N LYS A 100 11.11 -11.98 -9.50
CA LYS A 100 10.53 -10.69 -9.86
C LYS A 100 9.33 -10.35 -8.99
N LEU A 101 8.41 -11.29 -8.79
CA LEU A 101 7.23 -11.10 -7.93
C LEU A 101 7.62 -10.84 -6.47
N GLU A 102 8.63 -11.52 -5.96
CA GLU A 102 9.17 -11.28 -4.61
C GLU A 102 9.74 -9.86 -4.48
N SER A 103 10.50 -9.40 -5.48
CA SER A 103 11.04 -8.04 -5.53
C SER A 103 9.94 -6.98 -5.59
N ASP A 104 8.96 -7.16 -6.49
CA ASP A 104 7.84 -6.25 -6.67
C ASP A 104 6.98 -6.19 -5.38
N GLY A 105 6.70 -7.34 -4.78
CA GLY A 105 5.98 -7.44 -3.50
C GLY A 105 6.73 -6.78 -2.34
N ALA A 106 8.06 -6.91 -2.28
CA ALA A 106 8.88 -6.23 -1.27
C ALA A 106 8.86 -4.71 -1.44
N GLN A 107 8.89 -4.21 -2.68
CA GLN A 107 8.78 -2.78 -2.98
C GLN A 107 7.40 -2.23 -2.59
N GLN A 108 6.31 -2.93 -2.94
CA GLN A 108 4.96 -2.55 -2.56
C GLN A 108 4.79 -2.50 -1.04
N ARG A 109 5.34 -3.48 -0.31
CA ARG A 109 5.30 -3.48 1.16
C ARG A 109 6.04 -2.28 1.77
N ARG A 110 7.17 -1.86 1.21
CA ARG A 110 7.86 -0.63 1.67
C ARG A 110 7.03 0.62 1.42
N GLN A 111 6.43 0.76 0.25
CA GLN A 111 5.56 1.89 -0.07
C GLN A 111 4.34 1.95 0.84
N LEU A 112 3.78 0.78 1.21
CA LEU A 112 2.65 0.71 2.12
C LEU A 112 3.04 1.19 3.53
N LEU A 113 4.19 0.75 4.05
CA LEU A 113 4.73 1.22 5.33
C LEU A 113 5.00 2.73 5.33
N GLU A 114 5.63 3.26 4.27
CA GLU A 114 5.86 4.71 4.14
C GLU A 114 4.55 5.50 4.10
N ASN A 115 3.49 4.96 3.49
CA ASN A 115 2.17 5.59 3.50
C ASN A 115 1.49 5.52 4.87
N GLU A 116 1.63 4.40 5.59
CA GLU A 116 1.13 4.25 6.96
C GLU A 116 1.79 5.28 7.90
N ASP A 117 3.11 5.44 7.83
CA ASP A 117 3.84 6.45 8.61
C ASP A 117 3.34 7.87 8.31
N ARG A 118 3.14 8.21 7.02
CA ARG A 118 2.61 9.53 6.62
C ARG A 118 1.19 9.75 7.12
N LEU A 119 0.32 8.75 7.07
CA LEU A 119 -1.04 8.85 7.59
C LEU A 119 -1.05 9.07 9.11
N GLN A 120 -0.16 8.39 9.83
CA GLN A 120 0.00 8.61 11.26
C GLN A 120 0.45 10.05 11.57
N GLU A 121 1.43 10.58 10.84
CA GLU A 121 1.84 11.99 10.99
C GLU A 121 0.68 12.98 10.72
N TYR A 122 -0.15 12.70 9.71
CA TYR A 122 -1.33 13.53 9.42
C TYR A 122 -2.37 13.45 10.53
N ALA A 123 -2.64 12.26 11.07
CA ALA A 123 -3.57 12.07 12.18
C ALA A 123 -3.10 12.82 13.44
N GLU A 124 -1.81 12.77 13.75
CA GLU A 124 -1.22 13.53 14.87
C GLU A 124 -1.35 15.05 14.67
N LYS A 125 -1.09 15.55 13.45
CA LYS A 125 -1.30 16.97 13.10
C LYS A 125 -2.76 17.39 13.27
N LEU A 126 -3.71 16.60 12.75
CA LEU A 126 -5.14 16.88 12.89
C LEU A 126 -5.58 16.90 14.37
N SER A 127 -5.10 15.94 15.17
CA SER A 127 -5.35 15.90 16.61
C SER A 127 -4.86 17.17 17.30
N SER A 128 -3.63 17.62 17.00
CA SER A 128 -3.08 18.87 17.56
C SER A 128 -3.88 20.11 17.15
N GLN A 129 -4.35 20.17 15.90
CA GLN A 129 -5.17 21.29 15.40
C GLN A 129 -6.55 21.31 16.05
N ASN A 130 -7.18 20.15 16.28
CA ASN A 130 -8.44 20.06 17.00
C ASN A 130 -8.32 20.52 18.46
N GLY A 131 -7.20 20.20 19.13
CA GLY A 131 -6.90 20.73 20.46
C GLY A 131 -6.86 22.26 20.47
N LEU A 132 -6.11 22.86 19.54
CA LEU A 132 -6.03 24.32 19.40
C LEU A 132 -7.38 24.98 19.08
N LEU A 133 -8.23 24.31 18.28
CA LEU A 133 -9.58 24.79 17.99
C LEU A 133 -10.46 24.78 19.24
N SER A 134 -10.40 23.71 20.04
CA SER A 134 -11.13 23.62 21.31
C SER A 134 -10.72 24.72 22.27
N ASP A 135 -9.40 24.95 22.42
CA ASP A 135 -8.87 26.00 23.30
C ASP A 135 -9.33 27.40 22.86
N ARG A 136 -9.32 27.66 21.54
CA ARG A 136 -9.82 28.92 20.99
C ARG A 136 -11.30 29.09 21.24
N HIS A 137 -12.11 28.05 21.02
CA HIS A 137 -13.55 28.10 21.26
C HIS A 137 -13.88 28.52 22.69
N LEU A 138 -13.18 27.94 23.66
CA LEU A 138 -13.32 28.31 25.08
C LEU A 138 -12.94 29.79 25.34
N GLN A 139 -11.88 30.30 24.70
CA GLN A 139 -11.51 31.72 24.80
C GLN A 139 -12.60 32.65 24.27
N ILE A 140 -13.26 32.25 23.17
CA ILE A 140 -14.33 33.03 22.55
C ILE A 140 -15.56 33.04 23.45
N GLU A 141 -16.00 31.88 23.95
CA GLU A 141 -17.12 31.80 24.90
C GLU A 141 -16.86 32.68 26.13
N THR A 142 -15.63 32.66 26.66
CA THR A 142 -15.22 33.51 27.79
C THR A 142 -15.30 34.99 27.45
N LEU A 143 -14.86 35.39 26.25
CA LEU A 143 -14.93 36.78 25.80
C LEU A 143 -16.36 37.24 25.54
N GLU A 144 -17.23 36.39 24.99
CA GLU A 144 -18.65 36.67 24.79
C GLU A 144 -19.38 36.88 26.13
N GLN A 145 -19.07 36.07 27.15
CA GLN A 145 -19.57 36.26 28.52
C GLN A 145 -19.11 37.60 29.11
N ASN A 146 -17.80 37.89 29.00
CA ASN A 146 -17.24 39.16 29.49
C ASN A 146 -17.87 40.37 28.79
N LEU A 147 -18.05 40.30 27.47
CA LEU A 147 -18.69 41.35 26.68
C LEU A 147 -20.14 41.58 27.13
N THR A 148 -20.89 40.51 27.38
CA THR A 148 -22.27 40.59 27.86
C THR A 148 -22.36 41.24 29.24
N GLN A 149 -21.45 40.87 30.15
CA GLN A 149 -21.36 41.49 31.48
C GLN A 149 -21.05 42.98 31.39
N VAL A 150 -20.12 43.35 30.52
CA VAL A 150 -19.68 44.73 30.32
C VAL A 150 -20.77 45.58 29.67
N ARG A 151 -21.49 45.06 28.68
CA ARG A 151 -22.69 45.71 28.10
C ARG A 151 -23.77 45.95 29.16
N THR A 152 -23.99 44.97 30.04
CA THR A 152 -24.96 45.09 31.14
C THR A 152 -24.57 46.18 32.14
N LEU A 153 -23.28 46.23 32.52
CA LEU A 153 -22.77 47.29 33.39
C LEU A 153 -22.89 48.66 32.74
N HIS A 154 -22.57 48.76 31.46
CA HIS A 154 -22.65 50.01 30.71
C HIS A 154 -24.06 50.55 30.61
N GLN A 155 -25.04 49.71 30.31
CA GLN A 155 -26.43 50.13 30.27
C GLN A 155 -26.89 50.71 31.61
N LYS A 156 -26.54 50.05 32.73
CA LYS A 156 -26.82 50.59 34.08
C LYS A 156 -26.11 51.91 34.35
N THR A 157 -24.89 52.05 33.85
CA THR A 157 -24.10 53.28 33.98
C THR A 157 -24.72 54.41 33.13
N GLU A 158 -25.15 54.16 31.89
CA GLU A 158 -25.86 55.13 31.05
C GLU A 158 -27.20 55.57 31.65
N GLU A 159 -27.97 54.62 32.19
CA GLU A 159 -29.20 54.91 32.92
C GLU A 159 -28.92 55.83 34.12
N SER A 160 -27.85 55.54 34.88
CA SER A 160 -27.43 56.36 36.02
C SER A 160 -26.98 57.77 35.59
N ILE A 161 -26.19 57.90 34.53
CA ILE A 161 -25.76 59.20 33.99
C ILE A 161 -26.98 60.02 33.57
N THR A 162 -27.96 59.39 32.93
CA THR A 162 -29.17 60.07 32.45
C THR A 162 -29.95 60.65 33.63
N ILE A 163 -30.15 59.86 34.68
CA ILE A 163 -30.80 60.32 35.92
C ILE A 163 -30.02 61.48 36.54
N LEU A 164 -28.71 61.32 36.72
CA LEU A 164 -27.85 62.36 37.30
C LEU A 164 -27.84 63.65 36.47
N THR A 165 -27.86 63.55 35.15
CA THR A 165 -27.89 64.70 34.25
C THR A 165 -29.20 65.46 34.39
N VAL A 166 -30.33 64.76 34.47
CA VAL A 166 -31.65 65.37 34.70
C VAL A 166 -31.69 66.04 36.08
N GLU A 167 -31.18 65.39 37.13
CA GLU A 167 -31.08 65.97 38.48
C GLU A 167 -30.18 67.22 38.50
N LEU A 168 -29.07 67.18 37.76
CA LEU A 168 -28.12 68.29 37.65
C LEU A 168 -28.74 69.48 36.89
N GLU A 169 -29.44 69.25 35.78
CA GLU A 169 -30.16 70.31 35.05
C GLU A 169 -31.29 70.91 35.90
N HIS A 170 -32.02 70.08 36.64
CA HIS A 170 -33.03 70.53 37.59
C HIS A 170 -32.41 71.41 38.69
N ASN A 171 -31.30 70.98 39.29
CA ASN A 171 -30.57 71.76 40.29
C ASN A 171 -30.03 73.07 39.72
N LYS A 172 -29.49 73.08 38.49
CA LYS A 172 -29.03 74.30 37.81
C LYS A 172 -30.19 75.28 37.58
N ALA A 173 -31.36 74.78 37.16
CA ALA A 173 -32.54 75.61 36.97
C ALA A 173 -33.05 76.20 38.30
N GLN A 174 -33.09 75.39 39.37
CA GLN A 174 -33.43 75.84 40.72
C GLN A 174 -32.45 76.91 41.21
N MET A 175 -31.15 76.70 41.02
CA MET A 175 -30.10 77.67 41.37
C MET A 175 -30.29 79.00 40.65
N ALA A 176 -30.55 78.98 39.33
CA ALA A 176 -30.80 80.20 38.57
C ALA A 176 -32.03 80.96 39.09
N MET A 177 -33.11 80.25 39.44
CA MET A 177 -34.31 80.87 40.04
C MET A 177 -34.00 81.51 41.39
N LEU A 178 -33.29 80.79 42.27
CA LEU A 178 -32.89 81.28 43.59
C LEU A 178 -31.95 82.48 43.51
N GLU A 179 -31.03 82.52 42.52
CA GLU A 179 -30.18 83.68 42.26
C GLU A 179 -30.99 84.90 41.80
N THR A 180 -32.02 84.67 40.97
CA THR A 180 -32.92 85.73 40.51
C THR A 180 -33.75 86.28 41.67
N GLU A 181 -34.25 85.41 42.54
CA GLU A 181 -35.01 85.75 43.75
C GLU A 181 -34.13 86.50 44.77
N ARG A 182 -32.89 86.05 44.97
CA ARG A 182 -31.86 86.75 45.76
C ARG A 182 -31.65 88.18 45.29
N ASP A 183 -31.51 88.37 43.98
CA ASP A 183 -31.21 89.68 43.39
C ASP A 183 -32.44 90.61 43.46
N SER A 184 -33.64 90.06 43.28
CA SER A 184 -34.91 90.76 43.53
C SER A 184 -35.03 91.20 44.98
N LEU A 185 -34.76 90.30 45.94
CA LEU A 185 -34.79 90.60 47.37
C LEU A 185 -33.76 91.64 47.79
N ARG A 186 -32.55 91.63 47.22
CA ARG A 186 -31.54 92.69 47.43
C ARG A 186 -32.00 94.07 46.94
N SER A 187 -32.89 94.13 45.95
CA SER A 187 -33.43 95.36 45.38
C SER A 187 -34.77 95.81 45.99
N SER A 188 -35.40 94.94 46.78
CA SER A 188 -36.70 95.15 47.43
C SER A 188 -36.62 96.07 48.67
N THR A 189 -37.72 96.74 49.01
CA THR A 189 -37.85 97.64 50.18
C THR A 189 -38.42 96.94 51.43
N ASN A 190 -38.25 95.62 51.56
CA ASN A 190 -38.65 94.85 52.74
C ASN A 190 -37.86 95.23 54.00
N THR A 191 -38.38 94.89 55.19
CA THR A 191 -37.67 95.16 56.44
C THR A 191 -36.31 94.42 56.45
N LYS A 192 -35.27 95.09 56.92
CA LYS A 192 -33.87 94.64 56.83
C LYS A 192 -33.65 93.23 57.40
N GLU A 193 -34.40 92.86 58.44
CA GLU A 193 -34.32 91.55 59.11
C GLU A 193 -34.92 90.40 58.27
N GLU A 194 -35.96 90.68 57.46
CA GLU A 194 -36.56 89.70 56.56
C GLU A 194 -35.64 89.39 55.38
N GLN A 195 -35.03 90.43 54.80
CA GLN A 195 -34.00 90.28 53.76
C GLN A 195 -32.78 89.49 54.25
N GLU A 196 -32.31 89.75 55.47
CA GLU A 196 -31.16 89.02 56.02
C GLU A 196 -31.48 87.53 56.28
N ARG A 197 -32.71 87.20 56.71
CA ARG A 197 -33.14 85.80 56.86
C ARG A 197 -33.26 85.07 55.52
N GLU A 198 -33.88 85.68 54.51
CA GLU A 198 -33.99 85.06 53.19
C GLU A 198 -32.62 84.92 52.51
N LEU A 199 -31.72 85.90 52.65
CA LEU A 199 -30.35 85.79 52.15
C LEU A 199 -29.54 84.70 52.88
N ALA A 200 -29.75 84.50 54.18
CA ALA A 200 -29.11 83.43 54.93
C ALA A 200 -29.64 82.06 54.49
N TRP A 201 -30.95 81.92 54.26
CA TRP A 201 -31.54 80.71 53.73
C TRP A 201 -31.01 80.38 52.33
N LEU A 202 -30.99 81.37 51.42
CA LEU A 202 -30.45 81.22 50.06
C LEU A 202 -28.98 80.79 50.05
N ARG A 203 -28.14 81.35 50.93
CA ARG A 203 -26.74 80.89 51.07
C ARG A 203 -26.66 79.42 51.49
N THR A 204 -27.54 78.99 52.37
CA THR A 204 -27.58 77.60 52.84
C THR A 204 -27.95 76.65 51.72
N VAL A 205 -28.93 77.04 50.88
CA VAL A 205 -29.35 76.25 49.71
C VAL A 205 -28.26 76.22 48.62
N VAL A 206 -27.62 77.35 48.33
CA VAL A 206 -26.49 77.42 47.38
C VAL A 206 -25.33 76.53 47.81
N GLU A 207 -24.98 76.54 49.10
CA GLU A 207 -23.88 75.71 49.61
C GLU A 207 -24.24 74.21 49.57
N ALA A 208 -25.49 73.85 49.87
CA ALA A 208 -25.97 72.48 49.73
C ALA A 208 -25.90 71.99 48.27
N ASN A 209 -26.31 72.82 47.30
CA ASN A 209 -26.24 72.48 45.88
C ASN A 209 -24.79 72.39 45.36
N LYS A 210 -23.87 73.18 45.92
CA LYS A 210 -22.45 73.08 45.60
C LYS A 210 -21.84 71.78 46.11
N GLN A 211 -22.18 71.36 47.33
CA GLN A 211 -21.74 70.07 47.88
C GLN A 211 -22.27 68.88 47.05
N GLU A 212 -23.52 68.97 46.56
CA GLU A 212 -24.06 67.94 45.67
C GLU A 212 -23.33 67.90 44.32
N LEU A 213 -22.98 69.05 43.75
CA LEU A 213 -22.19 69.12 42.51
C LEU A 213 -20.81 68.48 42.65
N GLU A 214 -20.12 68.73 43.78
CA GLU A 214 -18.83 68.11 44.10
C GLU A 214 -18.93 66.59 44.30
N ARG A 215 -20.09 66.10 44.77
CA ARG A 215 -20.38 64.66 44.90
C ARG A 215 -20.61 63.98 43.54
N LEU A 216 -21.17 64.68 42.56
CA LEU A 216 -21.51 64.12 41.24
C LEU A 216 -20.32 64.07 40.25
N GLN A 217 -19.33 64.97 40.38
CA GLN A 217 -18.15 64.99 39.49
C GLN A 217 -17.37 63.65 39.41
N PRO A 218 -17.08 62.95 40.53
CA PRO A 218 -16.39 61.66 40.49
C PRO A 218 -17.19 60.56 39.76
N LEU A 219 -18.53 60.63 39.80
CA LEU A 219 -19.41 59.67 39.13
C LEU A 219 -19.37 59.88 37.60
N GLU A 220 -19.36 61.12 37.13
CA GLU A 220 -19.17 61.46 35.71
C GLU A 220 -17.82 60.95 35.18
N GLN A 221 -16.76 61.07 35.98
CA GLN A 221 -15.43 60.60 35.61
C GLN A 221 -15.37 59.07 35.56
N THR A 222 -15.98 58.39 36.54
CA THR A 222 -16.09 56.92 36.56
C THR A 222 -16.88 56.40 35.35
N ALA A 223 -17.95 57.09 34.96
CA ALA A 223 -18.72 56.78 33.75
C ALA A 223 -17.88 56.88 32.46
N ARG A 224 -17.07 57.93 32.32
CA ARG A 224 -16.16 58.08 31.17
C ARG A 224 -15.11 56.97 31.11
N GLU A 225 -14.53 56.59 32.24
CA GLU A 225 -13.58 55.48 32.30
C GLU A 225 -14.20 54.13 31.91
N GLN A 226 -15.45 53.87 32.32
CA GLN A 226 -16.17 52.66 31.92
C GLN A 226 -16.50 52.66 30.42
N SER A 227 -16.86 53.80 29.83
CA SER A 227 -17.10 53.93 28.39
C SER A 227 -15.83 53.59 27.58
N VAL A 228 -14.66 54.07 28.00
CA VAL A 228 -13.38 53.74 27.35
C VAL A 228 -13.06 52.25 27.44
N LYS A 229 -13.26 51.63 28.61
CA LYS A 229 -13.06 50.17 28.79
C LYS A 229 -13.97 49.35 27.86
N LEU A 230 -15.20 49.80 27.65
CA LEU A 230 -16.14 49.16 26.74
C LEU A 230 -15.62 49.16 25.31
N SER A 231 -15.21 50.34 24.82
CA SER A 231 -14.69 50.50 23.47
C SER A 231 -13.47 49.60 23.21
N THR A 232 -12.57 49.47 24.19
CA THR A 232 -11.42 48.57 24.07
C THR A 232 -11.81 47.09 24.04
N LEU A 233 -12.83 46.68 24.80
CA LEU A 233 -13.32 45.31 24.80
C LEU A 233 -14.08 44.96 23.52
N GLU A 234 -14.87 45.89 22.99
CA GLU A 234 -15.55 45.73 21.70
C GLU A 234 -14.55 45.61 20.54
N ALA A 235 -13.47 46.40 20.55
CA ALA A 235 -12.39 46.28 19.59
C ALA A 235 -11.67 44.92 19.69
N ALA A 236 -11.36 44.47 20.91
CA ALA A 236 -10.74 43.15 21.13
C ALA A 236 -11.65 42.00 20.66
N HIS A 237 -12.96 42.10 20.93
CA HIS A 237 -13.95 41.11 20.47
C HIS A 237 -14.09 41.10 18.94
N ALA A 238 -14.11 42.27 18.29
CA ALA A 238 -14.14 42.36 16.83
C ALA A 238 -12.90 41.71 16.19
N GLN A 239 -11.71 41.97 16.75
CA GLN A 239 -10.46 41.37 16.27
C GLN A 239 -10.43 39.84 16.45
N GLN A 240 -10.94 39.34 17.58
CA GLN A 240 -11.07 37.90 17.83
C GLN A 240 -12.05 37.23 16.85
N LYS A 241 -13.19 37.87 16.58
CA LYS A 241 -14.19 37.38 15.63
C LYS A 241 -13.64 37.31 14.20
N GLU A 242 -12.90 38.31 13.76
CA GLU A 242 -12.23 38.30 12.45
C GLU A 242 -11.17 37.18 12.36
N GLY A 243 -10.42 36.96 13.45
CA GLY A 243 -9.47 35.85 13.56
C GLY A 243 -10.13 34.47 13.43
N LEU A 244 -11.30 34.31 14.04
CA LEU A 244 -12.16 33.12 13.93
C LEU A 244 -12.64 32.87 12.51
N GLU A 245 -13.22 33.88 11.86
CA GLU A 245 -13.75 33.77 10.51
C GLU A 245 -12.64 33.41 9.51
N THR A 246 -11.45 33.96 9.72
CA THR A 246 -10.26 33.63 8.91
C THR A 246 -9.85 32.17 9.11
N TRP A 247 -9.83 31.70 10.36
CA TRP A 247 -9.53 30.30 10.67
C TRP A 247 -10.58 29.34 10.10
N GLN A 248 -11.86 29.70 10.18
CA GLN A 248 -12.95 28.90 9.64
C GLN A 248 -12.84 28.76 8.11
N ARG A 249 -12.48 29.83 7.40
CA ARG A 249 -12.19 29.77 5.95
C ARG A 249 -11.00 28.85 5.65
N GLN A 250 -9.94 28.90 6.46
CA GLN A 250 -8.77 28.04 6.29
C GLN A 250 -9.09 26.57 6.54
N ALA A 251 -9.87 26.26 7.59
CA ALA A 251 -10.32 24.91 7.90
C ALA A 251 -11.19 24.34 6.77
N LEU A 252 -12.14 25.12 6.24
CA LEU A 252 -13.00 24.70 5.14
C LEU A 252 -12.19 24.43 3.85
N ALA A 253 -11.17 25.26 3.58
CA ALA A 253 -10.26 25.05 2.46
C ALA A 253 -9.37 23.80 2.65
N ALA A 254 -8.96 23.49 3.88
CA ALA A 254 -8.22 22.28 4.19
C ALA A 254 -9.09 21.02 3.99
N GLU A 255 -10.33 21.02 4.48
CA GLU A 255 -11.29 19.92 4.29
C GLU A 255 -11.58 19.66 2.80
N GLN A 256 -11.71 20.72 1.99
CA GLN A 256 -11.88 20.58 0.54
C GLN A 256 -10.66 19.93 -0.13
N ARG A 257 -9.44 20.33 0.26
CA ARG A 257 -8.21 19.70 -0.26
C ARG A 257 -8.13 18.23 0.11
N GLU A 258 -8.50 17.87 1.34
CA GLU A 258 -8.49 16.49 1.82
C GLU A 258 -9.51 15.62 1.07
N LYS A 259 -10.72 16.13 0.83
CA LYS A 259 -11.71 15.47 -0.03
C LYS A 259 -11.19 15.24 -1.45
N GLN A 260 -10.47 16.21 -2.01
CA GLN A 260 -9.90 16.13 -3.35
C GLN A 260 -8.77 15.10 -3.43
N GLN A 261 -7.87 15.08 -2.43
CA GLN A 261 -6.82 14.07 -2.31
C GLN A 261 -7.39 12.66 -2.10
N SER A 262 -8.46 12.52 -1.30
CA SER A 262 -9.14 11.25 -1.09
C SER A 262 -9.78 10.73 -2.39
N SER A 263 -10.40 11.60 -3.20
CA SER A 263 -10.93 11.18 -4.51
C SER A 263 -9.83 10.78 -5.48
N GLU A 264 -8.69 11.50 -5.49
CA GLU A 264 -7.53 11.14 -6.32
C GLU A 264 -6.96 9.77 -5.93
N LEU A 265 -6.85 9.49 -4.62
CA LEU A 265 -6.42 8.19 -4.12
C LEU A 265 -7.41 7.08 -4.52
N GLN A 266 -8.71 7.33 -4.42
CA GLN A 266 -9.74 6.37 -4.82
C GLN A 266 -9.68 6.06 -6.32
N ASP A 267 -9.50 7.08 -7.17
CA ASP A 267 -9.29 6.93 -8.61
C ASP A 267 -8.03 6.11 -8.93
N THR A 268 -6.92 6.36 -8.22
CA THR A 268 -5.68 5.59 -8.41
C THR A 268 -5.85 4.13 -7.99
N ALA A 269 -6.52 3.87 -6.86
CA ALA A 269 -6.82 2.52 -6.40
C ALA A 269 -7.72 1.77 -7.40
N GLN A 270 -8.72 2.44 -7.97
CA GLN A 270 -9.61 1.85 -8.96
C GLN A 270 -8.90 1.55 -10.29
N LYS A 271 -7.97 2.42 -10.73
CA LYS A 271 -7.11 2.16 -11.89
C LYS A 271 -6.16 0.98 -11.65
N LEU A 272 -5.61 0.85 -10.44
CA LEU A 272 -4.76 -0.28 -10.04
C LEU A 272 -5.55 -1.60 -10.05
N ALA A 273 -6.74 -1.61 -9.46
CA ALA A 273 -7.62 -2.78 -9.48
C ALA A 273 -8.02 -3.19 -10.91
N SER A 274 -8.30 -2.21 -11.77
CA SER A 274 -8.60 -2.46 -13.19
C SER A 274 -7.39 -3.04 -13.94
N ALA A 275 -6.18 -2.57 -13.65
CA ALA A 275 -4.95 -3.10 -14.23
C ALA A 275 -4.62 -4.52 -13.74
N GLN A 276 -4.89 -4.83 -12.47
CA GLN A 276 -4.76 -6.18 -11.91
C GLN A 276 -5.75 -7.15 -12.55
N GLY A 277 -7.04 -6.77 -12.68
CA GLY A 277 -8.02 -7.61 -13.38
C GLY A 277 -7.65 -7.88 -14.84
N LEU A 278 -7.06 -6.91 -15.54
CA LEU A 278 -6.55 -7.11 -16.90
C LEU A 278 -5.35 -8.06 -16.97
N LEU A 279 -4.49 -8.08 -15.94
CA LEU A 279 -3.38 -9.04 -15.85
C LEU A 279 -3.90 -10.46 -15.59
N GLU A 280 -4.85 -10.63 -14.67
CA GLU A 280 -5.46 -11.93 -14.38
C GLU A 280 -6.17 -12.51 -15.62
N THR A 281 -6.84 -11.69 -16.42
CA THR A 281 -7.47 -12.14 -17.68
C THR A 281 -6.48 -12.44 -18.82
N LYS A 282 -5.21 -12.02 -18.70
CA LYS A 282 -4.15 -12.35 -19.67
C LYS A 282 -3.35 -13.59 -19.28
N GLU A 283 -3.38 -13.98 -18.01
CA GLU A 283 -2.75 -15.20 -17.49
C GLU A 283 -3.67 -16.43 -17.56
N ALA A 284 -4.99 -16.23 -17.75
CA ALA A 284 -5.98 -17.27 -18.02
C ALA A 284 -6.13 -17.58 -19.53
#